data_AF-A0A5K1HFY3-F1
#
_entry.id   AF-A0A5K1HFY3-F1
#
_cell.length_a   1.000
_cell.length_b   1.000
_cell.length_c   1.000
_cell.angle_alpha   90.00
_cell.angle_beta   90.00
_cell.angle_gamma   90.00
#
_symmetry.space_group_name_H-M   'P 1'
#
loop_
_entity.id
_entity.type
_entity.pdbx_description
1 polymer ?
#
loop_
_entity_poly.entity_id
_entity_poly.type
_entity_poly.pdbx_seq_one_letter_code
_entity_poly.pdbx_strand_id
1 'polypeptide(L)' 'RKAALLKLKEKQDKEKKDSGVRVINGKYQIEKKIGEGVSSIVFSAINIHTGEK' A
#
# COMPACT_ATOMS: atom_id res chain seq x y z
N ARG A 1 18.65 -25.53 12.54
CA ARG A 1 18.72 -24.45 11.53
C ARG A 1 17.41 -24.25 10.71
N LYS A 2 16.21 -24.58 11.25
CA LYS A 2 14.91 -24.46 10.54
C LYS A 2 13.99 -23.34 11.04
N ALA A 3 14.17 -22.87 12.28
CA ALA A 3 13.26 -21.89 12.90
C ALA A 3 13.45 -20.44 12.39
N ALA A 4 14.63 -20.08 11.89
CA ALA A 4 14.91 -18.73 11.39
C ALA A 4 14.19 -18.41 10.06
N LEU A 5 14.02 -19.41 9.20
CA LEU A 5 13.34 -19.26 7.91
C LEU A 5 11.83 -19.04 8.06
N LEU A 6 11.21 -19.66 9.07
CA LEU A 6 9.78 -19.52 9.33
C LEU A 6 9.45 -18.09 9.79
N LYS A 7 10.25 -17.52 10.70
CA LYS A 7 10.11 -16.13 11.16
C LYS A 7 10.36 -15.10 10.05
N LEU A 8 11.24 -15.39 9.09
CA LEU A 8 11.47 -14.49 7.95
C LEU A 8 10.27 -14.46 7.01
N LYS A 9 9.64 -15.62 6.80
CA LYS A 9 8.46 -15.76 5.94
C LYS A 9 7.23 -15.09 6.55
N GLU A 10 7.01 -15.26 7.84
CA GLU A 10 5.91 -14.59 8.56
C GLU A 10 6.03 -13.06 8.60
N LYS A 11 7.26 -12.51 8.62
CA LYS A 11 7.48 -11.06 8.47
C LYS A 11 7.14 -10.57 7.06
N GLN A 12 7.56 -11.29 6.02
CA GLN A 12 7.24 -10.92 4.64
C GLN A 12 5.74 -11.02 4.31
N ASP A 13 5.02 -12.00 4.87
CA ASP A 13 3.57 -12.11 4.70
C ASP A 13 2.80 -11.02 5.47
N LYS A 14 3.34 -10.50 6.59
CA LYS A 14 2.80 -9.33 7.28
C LYS A 14 3.02 -8.04 6.50
N GLU A 15 4.20 -7.83 5.94
CA GLU A 15 4.48 -6.66 5.08
C GLU A 15 3.66 -6.69 3.78
N LYS A 16 3.38 -7.87 3.22
CA LYS A 16 2.49 -8.01 2.05
C LYS A 16 1.00 -7.80 2.36
N LYS A 17 0.58 -7.98 3.62
CA LYS A 17 -0.78 -7.62 4.04
C LYS A 17 -0.97 -6.11 4.23
N ASP A 18 0.12 -5.36 4.43
CA ASP A 18 0.12 -3.90 4.53
C ASP A 18 0.31 -3.21 3.16
N SER A 19 0.82 -3.93 2.15
CA SER A 19 0.74 -3.51 0.74
C SER A 19 -0.68 -3.67 0.17
N GLY A 20 -1.68 -3.24 0.95
CA GLY A 20 -3.05 -3.12 0.51
C GLY A 20 -3.11 -2.06 -0.58
N VAL A 21 -2.90 -2.49 -1.82
CA VAL A 21 -3.21 -1.71 -3.02
C VAL A 21 -4.69 -1.37 -2.93
N ARG A 22 -5.00 -0.22 -2.34
CA ARG A 22 -6.37 0.28 -2.22
C ARG A 22 -6.69 0.96 -3.53
N VAL A 23 -7.39 0.22 -4.39
CA VAL A 23 -7.99 0.78 -5.59
C VAL A 23 -9.27 1.50 -5.20
N ILE A 24 -9.26 2.83 -5.26
CA ILE A 24 -10.45 3.65 -5.04
C ILE A 24 -11.21 3.77 -6.37
N ASN A 25 -12.53 3.59 -6.28
CA ASN A 25 -13.45 3.80 -7.40
C ASN A 25 -13.14 2.96 -8.65
N GLY A 26 -12.42 1.83 -8.46
CA GLY A 26 -11.99 0.94 -9.54
C GLY A 26 -10.97 1.52 -10.52
N LYS A 27 -10.45 2.73 -10.30
CA LYS A 27 -9.60 3.47 -11.26
C LYS A 27 -8.29 3.95 -10.69
N TYR A 28 -8.22 4.23 -9.39
CA TYR A 28 -7.05 4.88 -8.80
C TYR A 28 -6.43 4.01 -7.71
N GLN A 29 -5.16 3.69 -7.86
CA GLN A 29 -4.37 3.00 -6.84
C GLN A 29 -3.68 4.03 -5.95
N ILE A 30 -3.96 4.00 -4.65
CA ILE A 30 -3.24 4.83 -3.66
C ILE A 30 -1.77 4.38 -3.59
N GLU A 31 -0.83 5.33 -3.67
CA GLU A 31 0.60 5.08 -3.49
C GLU A 31 1.07 5.43 -2.07
N LYS A 32 1.00 6.72 -1.69
CA LYS A 32 1.53 7.20 -0.41
C LYS A 32 0.77 8.42 0.10
N LYS A 33 0.83 8.66 1.41
CA LYS A 33 0.35 9.90 2.03
C LYS A 33 1.28 11.05 1.63
N ILE A 34 0.70 12.16 1.17
CA ILE A 34 1.43 13.39 0.82
C ILE A 34 1.15 14.54 1.77
N GLY A 35 0.06 14.47 2.53
CA GLY A 35 -0.28 15.52 3.48
C GLY A 35 -1.39 15.14 4.44
N GLU A 36 -1.60 15.98 5.44
CA GLU A 36 -2.67 15.89 6.42
C GLU A 36 -3.21 17.30 6.68
N GLY A 37 -4.50 17.47 6.45
CA GLY A 37 -5.26 18.64 6.88
C GLY A 37 -5.91 18.38 8.23
N VAL A 38 -6.54 19.42 8.79
CA VAL A 38 -7.18 19.40 10.12
C VAL A 38 -8.22 18.27 10.28
N SER A 39 -8.88 17.89 9.18
CA SER A 39 -9.90 16.83 9.17
C SER A 39 -9.78 15.89 7.97
N SER A 40 -8.64 15.87 7.28
CA SER A 40 -8.47 15.09 6.04
C SER A 40 -7.03 14.62 5.84
N ILE A 41 -6.86 13.53 5.09
CA ILE A 41 -5.55 13.01 4.72
C ILE A 41 -5.45 13.03 3.20
N VAL A 42 -4.36 13.58 2.68
CA VAL A 42 -4.10 13.68 1.25
C VAL A 42 -3.15 12.57 0.87
N PHE A 43 -3.51 11.81 -0.17
CA PHE A 43 -2.70 10.73 -0.72
C PHE A 43 -2.39 11.00 -2.20
N SER A 44 -1.22 10.57 -2.66
CA SER A 44 -0.96 10.43 -4.10
C SER A 44 -1.58 9.12 -4.59
N ALA A 45 -2.10 9.13 -5.81
CA ALA A 45 -2.70 7.95 -6.42
C ALA A 45 -2.36 7.90 -7.91
N ILE A 46 -2.29 6.70 -8.48
CA ILE A 46 -2.07 6.50 -9.92
C ILE A 46 -3.37 6.01 -10.55
N ASN A 47 -3.76 6.60 -11.68
CA ASN A 47 -4.78 6.02 -12.53
C ASN A 47 -4.27 4.72 -13.15
N ILE A 48 -4.87 3.59 -12.82
CA ILE A 48 -4.41 2.26 -13.26
C ILE A 48 -4.58 2.03 -14.77
N HIS A 49 -5.39 2.85 -15.44
CA HIS A 49 -5.64 2.75 -16.88
C HIS A 49 -4.69 3.62 -17.70
N THR A 50 -4.36 4.83 -17.21
CA THR A 50 -3.56 5.82 -17.95
C THR A 50 -2.12 5.96 -17.43
N GLY A 51 -1.85 5.52 -16.19
CA GLY A 51 -0.55 5.68 -15.54
C GLY A 51 -0.28 7.09 -14.99
N GLU A 52 -1.25 8.01 -15.10
CA GLU A 52 -1.15 9.39 -14.59
C GLU A 52 -1.21 9.44 -13.06
N LYS A 53 -0.42 10.33 -12.44
CA LYS A 53 -0.21 10.45 -10.98
C LYS A 53 -0.76 11.75 -10.41
#